data_AF-A0A7R9MBJ7-F1
#
_entry.id   AF-A0A7R9MBJ7-F1
#
_cell.length_a   1.000
_cell.length_b   1.000
_cell.length_c   1.000
_cell.angle_alpha   90.00
_cell.angle_beta   90.00
_cell.angle_gamma   90.00
#
_symmetry.space_group_name_H-M   'P 1'
#
loop_
_entity.id
_entity.type
_entity.pdbx_description
1 polymer ?
#
loop_
_entity_poly.entity_id
_entity_poly.type
_entity_poly.pdbx_seq_one_letter_code
_entity_poly.pdbx_strand_id
1 'polypeptide(L)'
;MYFTHCPPGWTKGVDNECLIIHGETNTKTNYTTALKTCAQKYNAKLISIKSAAKNNFITQWFKDQKFDAYFWLDATRVLKTDNSDSFYWYNGDQLTYTNWVVGEPNGNNLGDIEGVEVCINVEAPSSPMNCPCGWTKGVDNDCLLIPDLTSNGSNYTTALKTCAQKYNAKLISIKSAAKNNFITQWLKGQKFGAYFWLDATRVLKADSSDSFIWSNGDQLTYTNWAESEPNGNNLGGIDAVELLN
;
A
#
# COMPACT_ATOMS: atom_id res chain seq x y z
N MET A 1 6.15 12.75 -15.70
CA MET A 1 6.60 13.29 -14.40
C MET A 1 7.15 12.12 -13.59
N TYR A 2 8.45 12.14 -13.28
CA TYR A 2 9.10 11.11 -12.47
C TYR A 2 8.84 11.42 -11.00
N PHE A 3 8.35 10.45 -10.22
CA PHE A 3 8.16 10.62 -8.79
C PHE A 3 9.54 10.71 -8.11
N THR A 4 9.84 11.82 -7.43
CA THR A 4 11.10 12.00 -6.68
C THR A 4 11.08 11.33 -5.30
N HIS A 5 9.92 10.83 -4.86
CA HIS A 5 9.68 10.25 -3.54
C HIS A 5 8.86 8.96 -3.64
N CYS A 6 9.19 7.99 -2.78
CA CYS A 6 8.44 6.74 -2.68
C CYS A 6 7.10 6.92 -1.95
N PRO A 7 6.10 6.06 -2.23
CA PRO A 7 4.87 6.04 -1.45
C PRO A 7 5.16 5.79 0.04
N PRO A 8 4.28 6.17 0.95
CA PRO A 8 4.58 6.06 2.38
C PRO A 8 4.60 4.62 2.85
N GLY A 9 5.51 4.32 3.77
CA GLY A 9 5.81 2.94 4.17
C GLY A 9 6.75 2.23 3.19
N TRP A 10 7.09 2.85 2.06
CA TRP A 10 8.10 2.35 1.15
C TRP A 10 9.43 3.08 1.36
N THR A 11 10.51 2.34 1.27
CA THR A 11 11.89 2.84 1.32
C THR A 11 12.38 3.11 -0.10
N LYS A 12 13.04 4.24 -0.31
CA LYS A 12 13.71 4.52 -1.59
C LYS A 12 14.91 3.59 -1.76
N GLY A 13 14.89 2.79 -2.81
CA GLY A 13 15.96 1.88 -3.19
C GLY A 13 17.00 2.52 -4.08
N VAL A 14 17.84 1.66 -4.66
CA VAL A 14 18.69 2.03 -5.80
C VAL A 14 17.85 2.18 -7.07
N ASP A 15 18.38 2.84 -8.09
CA ASP A 15 17.76 2.93 -9.43
C ASP A 15 16.34 3.56 -9.48
N ASN A 16 16.02 4.44 -8.53
CA ASN A 16 14.70 5.08 -8.37
C ASN A 16 13.54 4.09 -8.12
N GLU A 17 13.84 2.94 -7.52
CA GLU A 17 12.83 1.97 -7.09
C GLU A 17 12.29 2.29 -5.70
N CYS A 18 11.11 1.74 -5.39
CA CYS A 18 10.52 1.77 -4.06
C CYS A 18 10.37 0.35 -3.52
N LEU A 19 10.78 0.18 -2.25
CA LEU A 19 10.91 -1.10 -1.58
C LEU A 19 9.98 -1.17 -0.37
N ILE A 20 9.31 -2.30 -0.14
CA ILE A 20 8.57 -2.55 1.10
C ILE A 20 8.85 -3.97 1.58
N ILE A 21 9.06 -4.12 2.89
CA ILE A 21 9.14 -5.44 3.54
C ILE A 21 7.72 -5.81 3.93
N HIS A 22 7.28 -7.01 3.57
CA HIS A 22 6.04 -7.56 4.09
C HIS A 22 6.33 -8.84 4.89
N GLY A 23 5.68 -8.96 6.05
CA GLY A 23 5.85 -10.08 6.97
C GLY A 23 6.66 -9.70 8.20
N GLU A 24 6.41 -10.42 9.30
CA GLU A 24 7.23 -10.40 10.51
C GLU A 24 8.24 -11.55 10.46
N THR A 25 9.34 -11.47 11.22
CA THR A 25 10.36 -12.55 11.29
C THR A 25 9.78 -13.92 11.64
N ASN A 26 8.59 -13.94 12.25
CA ASN A 26 7.90 -15.15 12.71
C ASN A 26 6.78 -15.63 11.77
N THR A 27 6.48 -14.90 10.69
CA THR A 27 5.45 -15.24 9.70
C THR A 27 6.12 -15.51 8.35
N LYS A 28 6.77 -16.66 8.22
CA LYS A 28 7.36 -17.10 6.96
C LYS A 28 6.27 -17.62 6.03
N THR A 29 6.49 -17.52 4.73
CA THR A 29 5.54 -18.00 3.72
C THR A 29 6.26 -18.71 2.57
N ASN A 30 5.51 -19.42 1.73
CA ASN A 30 6.07 -20.06 0.55
C ASN A 30 6.17 -19.08 -0.63
N TYR A 31 7.00 -19.43 -1.62
CA TYR A 31 7.27 -18.58 -2.79
C TYR A 31 6.01 -18.15 -3.56
N THR A 32 5.02 -19.04 -3.69
CA THR A 32 3.77 -18.74 -4.40
C THR A 32 2.94 -17.70 -3.66
N THR A 33 2.86 -17.81 -2.33
CA THR A 33 2.17 -16.83 -1.49
C THR A 33 2.91 -15.50 -1.53
N ALA A 34 4.24 -15.50 -1.43
CA ALA A 34 5.08 -14.30 -1.54
C ALA A 34 4.82 -13.52 -2.84
N LEU A 35 4.81 -14.22 -3.99
CA LEU A 35 4.46 -13.64 -5.29
C LEU A 35 3.05 -13.02 -5.29
N LYS A 36 2.06 -13.76 -4.78
CA LYS A 36 0.67 -13.27 -4.69
C LYS A 36 0.56 -12.07 -3.77
N THR A 37 1.23 -12.07 -2.63
CA THR A 37 1.22 -10.94 -1.69
C THR A 37 1.77 -9.69 -2.36
N CYS A 38 2.95 -9.76 -2.97
CA CYS A 38 3.51 -8.60 -3.67
C CYS A 38 2.59 -8.11 -4.79
N ALA A 39 2.05 -9.01 -5.62
CA ALA A 39 1.19 -8.63 -6.73
C ALA A 39 -0.18 -8.08 -6.28
N GLN A 40 -0.86 -8.76 -5.37
CA GLN A 40 -2.25 -8.47 -5.03
C GLN A 40 -2.38 -7.41 -3.94
N LYS A 41 -1.49 -7.42 -2.94
CA LYS A 41 -1.55 -6.47 -1.82
C LYS A 41 -0.83 -5.17 -2.14
N TYR A 42 0.30 -5.26 -2.82
CA TYR A 42 1.19 -4.13 -3.03
C TYR A 42 1.24 -3.64 -4.47
N ASN A 43 0.60 -4.33 -5.42
CA ASN A 43 0.76 -4.07 -6.85
C ASN A 43 2.25 -3.96 -7.23
N ALA A 44 3.05 -4.90 -6.73
CA ALA A 44 4.49 -4.95 -6.81
C ALA A 44 4.97 -6.36 -7.16
N LYS A 45 6.27 -6.52 -7.38
CA LYS A 45 6.92 -7.80 -7.70
C LYS A 45 7.84 -8.20 -6.55
N LEU A 46 8.28 -9.45 -6.50
CA LEU A 46 9.41 -9.80 -5.63
C LEU A 46 10.69 -9.10 -6.14
N ILE A 47 11.65 -8.89 -5.24
CA ILE A 47 12.92 -8.23 -5.56
C ILE A 47 13.78 -9.01 -6.57
N SER A 48 14.23 -8.34 -7.63
CA SER A 48 15.39 -8.78 -8.43
C SER A 48 16.66 -8.05 -7.98
N ILE A 49 17.76 -8.78 -7.77
CA ILE A 49 19.07 -8.21 -7.43
C ILE A 49 20.03 -8.42 -8.61
N LYS A 50 20.21 -7.37 -9.42
CA LYS A 50 21.00 -7.43 -10.67
C LYS A 50 22.37 -6.77 -10.57
N SER A 51 22.75 -6.28 -9.39
CA SER A 51 24.03 -5.58 -9.19
C SER A 51 24.53 -5.70 -7.75
N ALA A 52 25.85 -5.59 -7.58
CA ALA A 52 26.48 -5.52 -6.26
C ALA A 52 26.01 -4.30 -5.47
N ALA A 53 25.76 -3.16 -6.13
CA ALA A 53 25.23 -1.96 -5.49
C ALA A 53 23.84 -2.23 -4.88
N LYS A 54 22.95 -2.89 -5.62
CA LYS A 54 21.62 -3.29 -5.13
C LYS A 54 21.73 -4.30 -3.99
N ASN A 55 22.59 -5.31 -4.13
CA ASN A 55 22.84 -6.31 -3.09
C ASN A 55 23.32 -5.67 -1.77
N ASN A 56 24.27 -4.75 -1.85
CA ASN A 56 24.83 -4.05 -0.69
C ASN A 56 23.81 -3.13 -0.02
N PHE A 57 23.01 -2.40 -0.82
CA PHE A 57 21.93 -1.57 -0.30
C PHE A 57 20.93 -2.43 0.50
N ILE A 58 20.45 -3.52 -0.11
CA ILE A 58 19.41 -4.37 0.46
C ILE A 58 19.90 -5.08 1.72
N THR A 59 21.12 -5.61 1.71
CA THR A 59 21.73 -6.25 2.90
C THR A 59 21.92 -5.27 4.05
N GLN A 60 22.31 -4.02 3.77
CA GLN A 60 22.38 -2.99 4.81
C GLN A 60 21.00 -2.61 5.34
N TRP A 61 20.04 -2.40 4.43
CA TRP A 61 18.67 -2.05 4.78
C TRP A 61 18.04 -3.09 5.73
N PHE A 62 18.22 -4.40 5.50
CA PHE A 62 17.71 -5.41 6.42
C PHE A 62 18.36 -5.37 7.80
N LYS A 63 19.67 -5.12 7.88
CA LYS A 63 20.36 -4.95 9.17
C LYS A 63 19.79 -3.76 9.93
N ASP A 64 19.55 -2.65 9.25
CA ASP A 64 18.99 -1.43 9.85
C ASP A 64 17.55 -1.66 10.36
N GLN A 65 16.76 -2.45 9.63
CA GLN A 65 15.41 -2.86 10.05
C GLN A 65 15.41 -3.97 11.13
N LYS A 66 16.58 -4.45 11.55
CA LYS A 66 16.76 -5.60 12.47
C LYS A 66 16.00 -6.84 12.00
N PHE A 67 15.95 -7.03 10.68
CA PHE A 67 15.26 -8.15 10.07
C PHE A 67 16.22 -9.35 10.02
N ASP A 68 15.89 -10.42 10.75
CA ASP A 68 16.70 -11.64 10.83
C ASP A 68 15.92 -12.83 10.26
N ALA A 69 15.75 -12.86 8.94
CA ALA A 69 15.11 -13.96 8.24
C ALA A 69 15.58 -14.06 6.78
N TYR A 70 15.48 -15.27 6.21
CA TYR A 70 15.61 -15.49 4.77
C TYR A 70 14.44 -14.87 4.03
N PHE A 71 14.68 -14.34 2.84
CA PHE A 71 13.62 -13.73 2.04
C PHE A 71 13.61 -14.20 0.58
N TRP A 72 12.41 -14.23 0.00
CA TRP A 72 12.19 -14.60 -1.39
C TRP A 72 12.64 -13.48 -2.34
N LEU A 73 13.48 -13.87 -3.30
CA LEU A 73 13.78 -13.09 -4.51
C LEU A 73 12.89 -13.57 -5.65
N ASP A 74 12.74 -12.79 -6.72
CA ASP A 74 11.95 -13.20 -7.89
C ASP A 74 12.69 -14.13 -8.87
N ALA A 75 13.85 -14.66 -8.49
CA ALA A 75 14.61 -15.62 -9.29
C ALA A 75 14.02 -17.03 -9.20
N THR A 76 13.94 -17.71 -10.34
CA THR A 76 13.52 -19.11 -10.45
C THR A 76 14.57 -19.92 -11.21
N ARG A 77 14.69 -21.21 -10.84
CA ARG A 77 15.54 -22.17 -11.54
C ARG A 77 14.74 -22.84 -12.65
N VAL A 78 15.30 -22.85 -13.85
CA VAL A 78 14.82 -23.64 -14.98
C VAL A 78 15.68 -24.89 -15.05
N LEU A 79 15.07 -26.03 -14.71
CA LEU A 79 15.70 -27.34 -14.82
C LEU A 79 15.73 -27.77 -16.27
N LYS A 80 16.91 -28.21 -16.73
CA LYS A 80 17.07 -28.81 -18.05
C LYS A 80 17.49 -30.26 -17.91
N THR A 81 17.05 -31.09 -18.86
CA THR A 81 17.28 -32.54 -18.86
C THR A 81 18.75 -32.93 -19.03
N ASP A 82 19.59 -31.98 -19.44
CA ASP A 82 21.04 -32.14 -19.63
C ASP A 82 21.87 -31.59 -18.47
N ASN A 83 21.24 -31.26 -17.33
CA ASN A 83 21.85 -30.59 -16.18
C ASN A 83 22.45 -29.20 -16.50
N SER A 84 22.10 -28.56 -17.62
CA SER A 84 22.52 -27.19 -17.95
C SER A 84 21.57 -26.12 -17.39
N ASP A 85 21.16 -26.34 -16.14
CA ASP A 85 20.18 -25.50 -15.46
C ASP A 85 20.53 -24.02 -15.53
N SER A 86 19.50 -23.20 -15.59
CA SER A 86 19.65 -21.77 -15.75
C SER A 86 18.72 -21.05 -14.79
N PHE A 87 19.14 -19.89 -14.31
CA PHE A 87 18.33 -19.06 -13.42
C PHE A 87 17.83 -17.84 -14.17
N TYR A 88 16.57 -17.52 -13.97
CA TYR A 88 15.92 -16.37 -14.58
C TYR A 88 15.13 -15.60 -13.53
N TRP A 89 15.16 -14.28 -13.64
CA TRP A 89 14.25 -13.40 -12.92
C TRP A 89 12.83 -13.56 -13.48
N TYR A 90 11.82 -13.16 -12.72
CA TYR A 90 10.42 -13.33 -13.11
C TYR A 90 10.08 -12.61 -14.44
N ASN A 91 10.79 -11.53 -14.75
CA ASN A 91 10.64 -10.79 -16.00
C ASN A 91 11.27 -11.47 -17.23
N GLY A 92 11.88 -12.65 -17.06
CA GLY A 92 12.55 -13.40 -18.13
C GLY A 92 14.03 -13.03 -18.32
N ASP A 93 14.57 -12.06 -17.59
CA ASP A 93 15.99 -11.74 -17.69
C ASP A 93 16.83 -12.87 -17.10
N GLN A 94 17.93 -13.19 -17.79
CA GLN A 94 18.89 -14.17 -17.27
C GLN A 94 19.56 -13.63 -16.00
N LEU A 95 19.75 -14.52 -15.03
CA LEU A 95 20.44 -14.19 -13.79
C LEU A 95 21.95 -14.06 -14.07
N THR A 96 22.42 -12.82 -14.21
CA THR A 96 23.83 -12.49 -14.52
C THR A 96 24.64 -12.06 -13.30
N TYR A 97 23.98 -11.59 -12.24
CA TYR A 97 24.61 -11.26 -10.96
C TYR A 97 24.23 -12.32 -9.92
N THR A 98 25.22 -12.82 -9.18
CA THR A 98 25.04 -13.79 -8.11
C THR A 98 25.79 -13.37 -6.87
N ASN A 99 25.22 -13.65 -5.70
CA ASN A 99 25.90 -13.56 -4.40
C ASN A 99 25.52 -14.76 -3.53
N TRP A 100 25.68 -15.96 -4.10
CA TRP A 100 25.38 -17.22 -3.41
C TRP A 100 26.32 -17.42 -2.21
N VAL A 101 25.79 -17.95 -1.12
CA VAL A 101 26.62 -18.45 -0.03
C VAL A 101 27.38 -19.69 -0.48
N VAL A 102 28.48 -20.02 0.19
CA VAL A 102 29.30 -21.18 -0.13
C VAL A 102 28.43 -22.44 -0.14
N GLY A 103 28.44 -23.17 -1.25
CA GLY A 103 27.65 -24.38 -1.43
C GLY A 103 26.30 -24.18 -2.13
N GLU A 104 25.95 -22.96 -2.54
CA GLU A 104 24.77 -22.69 -3.37
C GLU A 104 25.15 -22.26 -4.81
N PRO A 105 24.27 -22.50 -5.82
CA PRO A 105 23.02 -23.26 -5.74
C PRO A 105 23.29 -24.78 -5.81
N ASN A 106 22.99 -25.53 -4.74
CA ASN A 106 23.24 -26.99 -4.73
C ASN A 106 22.08 -27.80 -5.32
N GLY A 107 20.90 -27.20 -5.44
CA GLY A 107 19.75 -27.89 -6.03
C GLY A 107 19.25 -29.09 -5.24
N ASN A 108 19.71 -29.26 -4.00
CA ASN A 108 19.11 -30.22 -3.09
C ASN A 108 17.67 -29.77 -2.88
N ASN A 109 16.73 -30.69 -3.07
CA ASN A 109 15.33 -30.53 -2.67
C ASN A 109 15.25 -30.39 -1.13
N LEU A 110 15.80 -29.31 -0.58
CA LEU A 110 15.37 -28.77 0.69
C LEU A 110 13.97 -28.25 0.41
N GLY A 111 12.98 -29.15 0.47
CA GLY A 111 11.59 -28.82 0.21
C GLY A 111 11.22 -27.51 0.90
N ASP A 112 10.51 -26.65 0.16
CA ASP A 112 9.80 -25.49 0.70
C ASP A 112 10.51 -24.79 1.87
N ILE A 113 11.70 -24.22 1.64
CA ILE A 113 12.28 -23.31 2.62
C ILE A 113 11.30 -22.14 2.77
N GLU A 114 10.60 -22.03 3.88
CA GLU A 114 9.72 -20.89 4.15
C GLU A 114 10.60 -19.62 4.34
N GLY A 115 10.33 -18.59 3.55
CA GLY A 115 11.04 -17.31 3.56
C GLY A 115 10.08 -16.13 3.72
N VAL A 116 10.60 -14.95 4.03
CA VAL A 116 9.87 -13.68 4.09
C VAL A 116 9.84 -13.02 2.71
N GLU A 117 8.76 -12.40 2.29
CA GLU A 117 8.71 -11.66 1.02
C GLU A 117 9.27 -10.23 1.12
N VAL A 118 10.08 -9.87 0.12
CA VAL A 118 10.50 -8.48 -0.08
C VAL A 118 9.92 -8.02 -1.40
N CYS A 119 8.92 -7.15 -1.31
CA CYS A 119 8.23 -6.64 -2.47
C CYS A 119 8.94 -5.39 -2.98
N ILE A 120 9.35 -5.44 -4.24
CA ILE A 120 9.87 -4.30 -4.98
C ILE A 120 8.85 -3.87 -6.01
N ASN A 121 8.59 -2.57 -6.01
CA ASN A 121 8.00 -1.96 -7.16
C ASN A 121 9.10 -1.56 -8.16
N VAL A 122 9.31 -2.39 -9.19
CA VAL A 122 10.25 -2.13 -10.29
C VAL A 122 9.62 -1.26 -11.40
N GLU A 123 8.35 -0.91 -11.26
CA GLU A 123 7.64 -0.08 -12.23
C GLU A 123 6.80 0.91 -11.42
N ALA A 124 7.38 2.04 -11.01
CA ALA A 124 6.58 3.25 -10.92
C ALA A 124 6.05 3.48 -12.34
N PRO A 125 4.77 3.17 -12.66
CA PRO A 125 4.33 3.36 -14.01
C PRO A 125 4.22 4.87 -14.16
N SER A 126 5.07 5.40 -15.02
CA SER A 126 4.79 6.61 -15.78
C SER A 126 3.58 6.44 -16.72
N SER A 127 2.65 5.53 -16.40
CA SER A 127 1.35 5.42 -17.06
C SER A 127 0.35 6.26 -16.25
N PRO A 128 -0.21 7.35 -16.82
CA PRO A 128 -1.13 8.27 -16.13
C PRO A 128 -2.51 7.66 -15.79
N MET A 129 -2.62 6.34 -15.64
CA MET A 129 -3.90 5.64 -15.39
C MET A 129 -3.92 4.57 -14.29
N ASN A 130 -2.81 4.35 -13.57
CA ASN A 130 -2.78 3.39 -12.47
C ASN A 130 -2.48 4.07 -11.13
N CYS A 131 -3.19 3.64 -10.10
CA CYS A 131 -3.03 4.16 -8.75
C CYS A 131 -1.67 3.83 -8.15
N PRO A 132 -1.14 4.67 -7.23
CA PRO A 132 0.09 4.36 -6.52
C PRO A 132 -0.05 3.00 -5.80
N CYS A 133 1.06 2.29 -5.62
CA CYS A 133 1.05 0.99 -4.96
C CYS A 133 0.43 1.03 -3.55
N GLY A 134 -0.41 0.03 -3.24
CA GLY A 134 -1.19 -0.02 -2.01
C GLY A 134 -2.48 0.82 -2.03
N TRP A 135 -2.74 1.57 -3.10
CA TRP A 135 -4.00 2.28 -3.30
C TRP A 135 -4.93 1.49 -4.22
N THR A 136 -6.21 1.49 -3.88
CA THR A 136 -7.29 0.90 -4.68
C THR A 136 -7.79 1.91 -5.69
N LYS A 137 -7.99 1.49 -6.95
CA LYS A 137 -8.65 2.34 -7.96
C LYS A 137 -10.12 2.53 -7.62
N GLY A 138 -10.54 3.78 -7.48
CA GLY A 138 -11.93 4.16 -7.26
C GLY A 138 -12.71 4.38 -8.56
N VAL A 139 -14.02 4.62 -8.42
CA VAL A 139 -14.95 4.77 -9.55
C VAL A 139 -14.81 6.10 -10.29
N ASP A 140 -14.21 7.11 -9.67
CA ASP A 140 -14.01 8.44 -10.27
C ASP A 140 -12.62 8.57 -10.93
N ASN A 141 -11.93 7.44 -11.19
CA ASN A 141 -10.50 7.40 -11.51
C ASN A 141 -9.60 8.03 -10.42
N ASP A 142 -10.11 8.10 -9.19
CA ASP A 142 -9.32 8.42 -8.02
C ASP A 142 -8.66 7.17 -7.44
N CYS A 143 -7.74 7.40 -6.50
CA CYS A 143 -7.01 6.35 -5.80
C CYS A 143 -7.35 6.44 -4.33
N LEU A 144 -7.73 5.31 -3.75
CA LEU A 144 -8.21 5.19 -2.37
C LEU A 144 -7.19 4.43 -1.53
N LEU A 145 -6.90 4.91 -0.33
CA LEU A 145 -6.04 4.24 0.63
C LEU A 145 -6.65 4.32 2.01
N ILE A 146 -6.58 3.20 2.73
CA ILE A 146 -6.81 3.16 4.17
C ILE A 146 -5.41 3.11 4.81
N PRO A 147 -4.96 4.18 5.50
CA PRO A 147 -3.68 4.19 6.20
C PRO A 147 -3.56 3.02 7.16
N ASP A 148 -2.35 2.48 7.36
CA ASP A 148 -2.11 1.37 8.30
C ASP A 148 -2.66 1.70 9.71
N LEU A 149 -3.57 0.85 10.21
CA LEU A 149 -4.46 1.08 11.35
C LEU A 149 -3.99 0.39 12.63
N THR A 150 -2.68 0.16 12.80
CA THR A 150 -2.12 -0.41 14.04
C THR A 150 -2.33 0.47 15.27
N SER A 151 -2.80 1.71 15.10
CA SER A 151 -3.22 2.61 16.17
C SER A 151 -4.74 2.67 16.32
N ASN A 152 -5.22 2.61 17.57
CA ASN A 152 -6.57 3.07 17.96
C ASN A 152 -6.86 4.41 17.27
N GLY A 153 -7.96 4.48 16.51
CA GLY A 153 -8.24 5.52 15.51
C GLY A 153 -7.89 6.96 15.92
N SER A 154 -7.63 7.81 14.92
CA SER A 154 -7.19 9.19 15.13
C SER A 154 -8.34 10.20 15.07
N ASN A 155 -8.20 11.36 15.71
CA ASN A 155 -9.14 12.48 15.53
C ASN A 155 -9.04 13.08 14.12
N TYR A 156 -10.08 13.83 13.69
CA TYR A 156 -10.18 14.43 12.36
C TYR A 156 -8.94 15.24 11.93
N THR A 157 -8.42 16.11 12.81
CA THR A 157 -7.24 16.93 12.52
C THR A 157 -5.99 16.07 12.27
N THR A 158 -5.81 14.99 13.03
CA THR A 158 -4.73 14.04 12.81
C THR A 158 -4.92 13.27 11.51
N ALA A 159 -6.15 12.89 11.16
CA ALA A 159 -6.48 12.23 9.90
C ALA A 159 -6.14 13.14 8.70
N LEU A 160 -6.54 14.41 8.72
CA LEU A 160 -6.19 15.41 7.71
C LEU A 160 -4.68 15.55 7.52
N LYS A 161 -3.93 15.74 8.63
CA LYS A 161 -2.47 15.86 8.59
C LYS A 161 -1.83 14.58 8.07
N THR A 162 -2.36 13.42 8.45
CA THR A 162 -1.85 12.13 7.99
C THR A 162 -2.04 11.98 6.47
N CYS A 163 -3.25 12.20 5.95
CA CYS A 163 -3.50 12.17 4.51
C CYS A 163 -2.59 13.14 3.76
N ALA A 164 -2.49 14.39 4.20
CA ALA A 164 -1.72 15.42 3.52
C ALA A 164 -0.20 15.21 3.62
N GLN A 165 0.33 15.05 4.83
CA GLN A 165 1.77 15.09 5.09
C GLN A 165 2.42 13.72 4.90
N LYS A 166 1.74 12.64 5.33
CA LYS A 166 2.27 11.29 5.15
C LYS A 166 1.98 10.81 3.75
N TYR A 167 0.76 10.97 3.25
CA TYR A 167 0.30 10.33 2.02
C TYR A 167 0.24 11.21 0.78
N ASN A 168 0.53 12.51 0.90
CA ASN A 168 0.35 13.48 -0.20
C ASN A 168 -1.04 13.34 -0.86
N ALA A 169 -2.05 13.16 -0.01
CA ALA A 169 -3.42 12.87 -0.38
C ALA A 169 -4.39 13.70 0.47
N LYS A 170 -5.69 13.51 0.25
CA LYS A 170 -6.76 14.18 0.99
C LYS A 170 -7.70 13.15 1.59
N LEU A 171 -8.46 13.54 2.61
CA LEU A 171 -9.62 12.77 3.00
C LEU A 171 -10.57 12.66 1.81
N ILE A 172 -11.36 11.60 1.78
CA ILE A 172 -12.20 11.29 0.63
C ILE A 172 -13.45 12.17 0.61
N SER A 173 -13.82 12.65 -0.59
CA SER A 173 -15.11 13.26 -0.85
C SER A 173 -16.02 12.29 -1.59
N ILE A 174 -17.26 12.16 -1.12
CA ILE A 174 -18.28 11.27 -1.70
C ILE A 174 -19.39 12.16 -2.26
N LYS A 175 -19.39 12.31 -3.58
CA LYS A 175 -20.32 13.23 -4.29
C LYS A 175 -21.40 12.51 -5.08
N SER A 176 -21.46 11.18 -4.99
CA SER A 176 -22.42 10.38 -5.75
C SER A 176 -22.76 9.08 -5.02
N ALA A 177 -23.97 8.56 -5.28
CA ALA A 177 -24.39 7.24 -4.82
C ALA A 177 -23.50 6.11 -5.37
N ALA A 178 -23.03 6.24 -6.61
CA ALA A 178 -22.12 5.27 -7.22
C ALA A 178 -20.81 5.15 -6.43
N LYS A 179 -20.22 6.27 -6.03
CA LYS A 179 -19.02 6.31 -5.19
C LYS A 179 -19.28 5.78 -3.79
N ASN A 180 -20.37 6.19 -3.16
CA ASN A 180 -20.78 5.70 -1.85
C ASN A 180 -20.91 4.17 -1.83
N ASN A 181 -21.60 3.61 -2.82
CA ASN A 181 -21.81 2.17 -2.96
C ASN A 181 -20.50 1.41 -3.21
N PHE A 182 -19.62 1.95 -4.04
CA PHE A 182 -18.30 1.35 -4.26
C PHE A 182 -17.48 1.30 -2.98
N ILE A 183 -17.39 2.43 -2.25
CA ILE A 183 -16.58 2.52 -1.03
C ILE A 183 -17.14 1.60 0.06
N THR A 184 -18.44 1.61 0.32
CA THR A 184 -19.06 0.73 1.32
C THR A 184 -18.87 -0.75 1.00
N GLN A 185 -18.96 -1.16 -0.28
CA GLN A 185 -18.63 -2.53 -0.67
C GLN A 185 -17.15 -2.86 -0.49
N TRP A 186 -16.26 -1.93 -0.86
CA TRP A 186 -14.82 -2.07 -0.70
C TRP A 186 -14.41 -2.22 0.77
N LEU A 187 -15.08 -1.51 1.69
CA LEU A 187 -14.84 -1.55 3.13
C LEU A 187 -15.35 -2.83 3.82
N LYS A 188 -16.49 -3.39 3.38
CA LYS A 188 -17.03 -4.66 3.92
C LYS A 188 -16.08 -5.85 3.79
N GLY A 189 -15.22 -5.83 2.78
CA GLY A 189 -14.19 -6.85 2.57
C GLY A 189 -12.99 -6.71 3.52
N GLN A 190 -12.94 -5.64 4.32
CA GLN A 190 -11.80 -5.31 5.16
C GLN A 190 -12.09 -5.55 6.64
N LYS A 191 -11.09 -6.03 7.38
CA LYS A 191 -11.16 -6.22 8.85
C LYS A 191 -10.81 -4.93 9.60
N PHE A 192 -11.47 -3.81 9.27
CA PHE A 192 -11.17 -2.49 9.86
C PHE A 192 -12.31 -1.98 10.76
N GLY A 193 -12.02 -0.89 11.49
CA GLY A 193 -12.96 -0.25 12.42
C GLY A 193 -14.28 0.21 11.79
N ALA A 194 -15.24 0.56 12.64
CA ALA A 194 -16.62 0.82 12.22
C ALA A 194 -16.86 2.20 11.55
N TYR A 195 -15.91 3.15 11.66
CA TYR A 195 -16.09 4.54 11.24
C TYR A 195 -14.85 5.10 10.52
N PHE A 196 -15.05 5.89 9.47
CA PHE A 196 -13.98 6.53 8.69
C PHE A 196 -14.26 8.01 8.46
N TRP A 197 -13.27 8.89 8.69
CA TRP A 197 -13.40 10.32 8.41
C TRP A 197 -13.53 10.61 6.90
N LEU A 198 -14.50 11.43 6.52
CA LEU A 198 -14.65 12.04 5.21
C LEU A 198 -14.10 13.47 5.22
N ASP A 199 -13.89 14.05 4.05
CA ASP A 199 -13.32 15.40 3.91
C ASP A 199 -14.29 16.54 4.28
N ALA A 200 -15.54 16.22 4.63
CA ALA A 200 -16.57 17.23 4.90
C ALA A 200 -16.59 17.69 6.36
N THR A 201 -16.81 18.99 6.55
CA THR A 201 -17.03 19.62 7.85
C THR A 201 -18.27 20.48 7.85
N ARG A 202 -18.95 20.57 9.00
CA ARG A 202 -20.06 21.49 9.20
C ARG A 202 -19.59 22.94 9.18
N VAL A 203 -20.37 23.78 8.51
CA VAL A 203 -20.34 25.23 8.56
C VAL A 203 -21.55 25.69 9.36
N LEU A 204 -21.30 26.21 10.56
CA LEU A 204 -22.33 26.80 11.40
C LEU A 204 -22.74 28.15 10.84
N LYS A 205 -24.05 28.37 10.74
CA LYS A 205 -24.60 29.67 10.37
C LYS A 205 -25.46 30.23 11.50
N ALA A 206 -25.42 31.56 11.66
CA ALA A 206 -26.11 32.26 12.73
C ALA A 206 -27.64 32.11 12.66
N ASP A 207 -28.19 31.76 11.50
CA ASP A 207 -29.61 31.52 11.25
C ASP A 207 -30.02 30.04 11.40
N SER A 208 -29.13 29.20 11.94
CA SER A 208 -29.34 27.75 12.07
C SER A 208 -29.52 27.01 10.73
N SER A 209 -29.18 27.63 9.60
CA SER A 209 -29.13 26.97 8.28
C SER A 209 -27.76 26.32 8.03
N ASP A 210 -27.33 25.52 9.01
CA ASP A 210 -26.08 24.78 8.97
C ASP A 210 -25.96 24.01 7.64
N SER A 211 -24.74 23.96 7.14
CA SER A 211 -24.43 23.26 5.89
C SER A 211 -23.13 22.50 6.03
N PHE A 212 -22.85 21.57 5.14
CA PHE A 212 -21.57 20.88 5.09
C PHE A 212 -20.82 21.28 3.83
N ILE A 213 -19.51 21.47 3.97
CA ILE A 213 -18.62 21.77 2.85
C ILE A 213 -17.48 20.77 2.82
N TRP A 214 -17.01 20.46 1.61
CA TRP A 214 -15.76 19.75 1.39
C TRP A 214 -14.57 20.71 1.58
N SER A 215 -13.37 20.18 1.84
CA SER A 215 -12.18 21.02 2.05
C SER A 215 -11.79 21.88 0.83
N ASN A 216 -12.28 21.52 -0.36
CA ASN A 216 -12.09 22.29 -1.59
C ASN A 216 -13.09 23.45 -1.76
N GLY A 217 -14.01 23.65 -0.80
CA GLY A 217 -15.04 24.68 -0.83
C GLY A 217 -16.34 24.26 -1.53
N ASP A 218 -16.40 23.08 -2.11
CA ASP A 218 -17.63 22.59 -2.73
C ASP A 218 -18.69 22.32 -1.66
N GLN A 219 -19.94 22.66 -1.96
CA GLN A 219 -21.06 22.32 -1.11
C GLN A 219 -21.28 20.79 -1.10
N LEU A 220 -21.63 20.25 0.06
CA LEU A 220 -22.05 18.87 0.19
C LEU A 220 -23.48 18.72 -0.36
N THR A 221 -23.59 18.27 -1.61
CA THR A 221 -24.85 18.11 -2.34
C THR A 221 -25.40 16.68 -2.32
N TYR A 222 -24.53 15.70 -2.12
CA TYR A 222 -24.90 14.30 -1.90
C TYR A 222 -24.74 13.95 -0.43
N THR A 223 -25.79 13.35 0.15
CA THR A 223 -25.82 12.89 1.54
C THR A 223 -26.34 11.47 1.60
N ASN A 224 -25.80 10.67 2.52
CA ASN A 224 -26.34 9.37 2.90
C ASN A 224 -26.25 9.22 4.42
N TRP A 225 -26.91 10.14 5.12
CA TRP A 225 -26.90 10.21 6.59
C TRP A 225 -27.53 8.96 7.19
N ALA A 226 -26.96 8.50 8.31
CA ALA A 226 -27.59 7.49 9.14
C ALA A 226 -28.87 8.04 9.77
N GLU A 227 -29.72 7.16 10.29
CA GLU A 227 -30.93 7.57 11.00
C GLU A 227 -30.56 8.52 12.15
N SER A 228 -31.26 9.65 12.24
CA SER A 228 -31.01 10.73 13.21
C SER A 228 -29.71 11.53 13.04
N GLU A 229 -29.02 11.42 11.90
CA GLU A 229 -27.90 12.29 11.53
C GLU A 229 -28.32 13.36 10.50
N PRO A 230 -27.65 14.53 10.45
CA PRO A 230 -26.51 14.96 11.28
C PRO A 230 -26.91 15.62 12.61
N ASN A 231 -26.51 15.05 13.76
CA ASN A 231 -26.88 15.52 15.11
C ASN A 231 -25.74 16.18 15.91
N GLY A 232 -24.58 16.40 15.28
CA GLY A 232 -23.36 16.90 15.93
C GLY A 232 -23.59 18.10 16.86
N ASN A 233 -22.94 18.07 18.03
CA ASN A 233 -23.11 19.07 19.07
C ASN A 233 -22.34 20.37 18.74
N ASN A 234 -23.03 21.51 18.77
CA ASN A 234 -22.51 22.87 18.50
C ASN A 234 -21.48 23.41 19.54
N LEU A 235 -20.77 22.54 20.25
CA LEU A 235 -19.89 22.88 21.39
C LEU A 235 -18.46 23.31 20.98
N GLY A 236 -18.31 23.93 19.81
CA GLY A 236 -17.05 24.58 19.39
C GLY A 236 -15.95 23.64 18.90
N GLY A 237 -16.26 22.37 18.60
CA GLY A 237 -15.37 21.42 17.92
C GLY A 237 -15.58 21.39 16.40
N ILE A 238 -14.67 20.73 15.68
CA ILE A 238 -14.89 20.40 14.26
C ILE A 238 -15.93 19.27 14.22
N ASP A 239 -17.12 19.57 13.70
CA ASP A 239 -18.11 18.56 13.36
C ASP A 239 -17.82 18.03 11.95
N ALA A 240 -17.10 16.92 11.90
CA ALA A 240 -16.64 16.27 10.67
C ALA A 240 -17.50 15.06 10.35
N VAL A 241 -17.63 14.73 9.07
CA VAL A 241 -18.51 13.65 8.62
C VAL A 241 -17.79 12.31 8.65
N GLU A 242 -18.41 11.28 9.22
CA GLU A 242 -17.93 9.90 9.12
C GLU A 242 -18.74 9.04 8.15
N LEU A 243 -18.07 8.03 7.58
CA LEU A 243 -18.67 6.92 6.87
C LEU A 243 -18.69 5.69 7.77
N LEU A 244 -19.86 5.05 7.87
CA LEU A 244 -20.08 3.76 8.51
C LEU A 244 -19.71 2.61 7.56
N ASN A 245 -18.97 1.61 8.06
CA ASN A 245 -18.67 0.37 7.35
C ASN A 245 -19.88 -0.57 7.25
#